data_AF-A0A918PQM0-F1
#
_entry.id   AF-A0A918PQM0-F1
#
_cell.length_a   1.000
_cell.length_b   1.000
_cell.length_c   1.000
_cell.angle_alpha   90.00
_cell.angle_beta   90.00
_cell.angle_gamma   90.00
#
_symmetry.space_group_name_H-M   'P 1'
#
loop_
_entity.id
_entity.type
_entity.pdbx_description
1 polymer ?
#
loop_
_entity_poly.entity_id
_entity_poly.type
_entity_poly.pdbx_seq_one_letter_code
_entity_poly.pdbx_strand_id
1 'polypeptide(L)'
;MTFDEPLPREVKVIDSSSLFRLEERACDLSLNSRLDPAWVRANAAPDGTHYLWPTLWNSLSHRPDVPRQLRCELLITLRAGDRVVSWLDVLPEDFSPLPRVTSREEGMKVGQLLGRVPSAREWLLREGEGRL
;
A
#
# COMPACT_ATOMS: atom_id res chain seq x y z
N MET A 1 7.25 -27.83 11.65
CA MET A 1 8.31 -27.21 10.85
C MET A 1 7.65 -26.19 9.94
N THR A 2 7.50 -24.95 10.39
CA THR A 2 7.09 -23.85 9.51
C THR A 2 8.34 -23.41 8.79
N PHE A 3 8.48 -23.76 7.52
CA PHE A 3 9.37 -23.01 6.65
C PHE A 3 8.84 -21.57 6.69
N ASP A 4 9.61 -20.65 7.27
CA ASP A 4 9.29 -19.24 7.19
C ASP A 4 9.28 -18.89 5.71
N GLU A 5 8.09 -18.72 5.15
CA GLU A 5 7.93 -18.34 3.76
C GLU A 5 8.73 -17.05 3.56
N PRO A 6 9.72 -17.03 2.65
CA PRO A 6 10.58 -15.87 2.50
C PRO A 6 9.73 -14.68 2.07
N LEU A 7 9.99 -13.52 2.67
CA LEU A 7 9.30 -12.30 2.29
C LEU A 7 9.59 -12.00 0.81
N PRO A 8 8.56 -11.75 -0.03
CA PRO A 8 8.76 -11.32 -1.40
C PRO A 8 9.58 -10.03 -1.43
N ARG A 9 10.64 -10.00 -2.24
CA ARG A 9 11.58 -8.86 -2.33
C ARG A 9 11.32 -7.97 -3.56
N GLU A 10 10.16 -8.11 -4.17
CA GLU A 10 9.77 -7.36 -5.35
C GLU A 10 8.83 -6.20 -4.99
N VAL A 11 9.08 -5.05 -5.62
CA VAL A 11 8.15 -3.92 -5.59
C VAL A 11 7.09 -4.15 -6.66
N LYS A 12 5.82 -4.04 -6.28
CA LYS A 12 4.71 -4.10 -7.22
C LYS A 12 4.33 -2.72 -7.70
N VAL A 13 3.92 -2.65 -8.96
CA VAL A 13 3.32 -1.48 -9.58
C VAL A 13 1.84 -1.78 -9.80
N ILE A 14 0.97 -0.89 -9.32
CA ILE A 14 -0.48 -1.06 -9.40
C ILE A 14 -1.15 0.19 -9.94
N ASP A 15 -2.21 -0.02 -10.72
CA ASP A 15 -3.14 1.04 -11.10
C ASP A 15 -4.13 1.33 -9.97
N SER A 16 -4.88 2.42 -10.12
CA SER A 16 -5.85 2.86 -9.10
C SER A 16 -6.99 1.87 -8.92
N SER A 17 -7.40 1.17 -9.98
CA SER A 17 -8.43 0.12 -9.89
C SER A 17 -7.98 -1.05 -9.01
N SER A 18 -6.71 -1.45 -9.11
CA SER A 18 -6.12 -2.48 -8.27
C SER A 18 -5.90 -1.99 -6.84
N LEU A 19 -5.46 -0.74 -6.67
CA LEU A 19 -5.37 -0.11 -5.35
C LEU A 19 -6.72 -0.13 -4.62
N PHE A 20 -7.81 0.29 -5.28
CA PHE A 20 -9.14 0.31 -4.65
C PHE A 20 -9.61 -1.08 -4.25
N ARG A 21 -9.42 -2.08 -5.13
CA ARG A 21 -9.77 -3.48 -4.81
C ARG A 21 -9.00 -4.02 -3.60
N LEU A 22 -7.71 -3.68 -3.47
CA LEU A 22 -6.89 -4.13 -2.35
C LEU A 22 -7.32 -3.47 -1.03
N GLU A 23 -7.62 -2.17 -1.04
CA GLU A 23 -8.12 -1.45 0.14
C GLU A 23 -9.51 -1.95 0.56
N GLU A 24 -10.42 -2.17 -0.39
CA GLU A 24 -11.73 -2.76 -0.13
C GLU A 24 -11.60 -4.16 0.48
N ARG A 25 -10.75 -5.02 -0.11
CA ARG A 25 -10.52 -6.37 0.42
C ARG A 25 -9.88 -6.36 1.81
N ALA A 26 -8.94 -5.45 2.07
CA ALA A 26 -8.36 -5.27 3.39
C ALA A 26 -9.43 -4.82 4.42
N CYS A 27 -10.33 -3.93 4.01
CA CYS A 27 -11.44 -3.49 4.84
C CYS A 27 -12.43 -4.63 5.14
N ASP A 28 -12.87 -5.38 4.12
CA ASP A 28 -13.80 -6.50 4.24
C ASP A 28 -13.28 -7.59 5.18
N LEU A 29 -11.98 -7.85 5.13
CA LEU A 29 -11.31 -8.83 5.98
C LEU A 29 -10.85 -8.24 7.34
N SER A 30 -11.10 -6.96 7.58
CA SER A 30 -10.62 -6.24 8.77
C SER A 30 -9.12 -6.37 9.01
N LEU A 31 -8.34 -6.33 7.92
CA LEU A 31 -6.88 -6.31 7.96
C LEU A 31 -6.38 -4.95 8.46
N ASN A 32 -5.10 -4.85 8.81
CA ASN A 32 -4.56 -3.54 9.16
C ASN A 32 -4.33 -2.72 7.89
N SER A 33 -5.26 -1.81 7.58
CA SER A 33 -5.01 -0.66 6.69
C SER A 33 -5.00 0.63 7.52
N ARG A 34 -4.20 1.60 7.09
CA ARG A 34 -4.19 2.94 7.68
C ARG A 34 -5.14 3.91 7.00
N LEU A 35 -5.76 3.52 5.89
CA LEU A 35 -6.61 4.38 5.09
C LEU A 35 -8.01 3.81 4.95
N ASP A 36 -8.97 4.72 4.92
CA ASP A 36 -10.35 4.41 4.56
C ASP A 36 -10.44 4.24 3.03
N PRO A 37 -11.05 3.16 2.49
CA PRO A 37 -11.19 2.98 1.05
C PRO A 37 -11.88 4.16 0.33
N ALA A 38 -12.82 4.85 0.98
CA ALA A 38 -13.46 6.04 0.44
C ALA A 38 -12.48 7.22 0.36
N TRP A 39 -11.58 7.37 1.33
CA TRP A 39 -10.51 8.35 1.26
C TRP A 39 -9.57 8.05 0.09
N VAL A 40 -9.17 6.80 -0.09
CA VAL A 40 -8.27 6.40 -1.19
C VAL A 40 -8.93 6.69 -2.54
N ARG A 41 -10.21 6.34 -2.70
CA ARG A 41 -10.99 6.63 -3.91
C ARG A 41 -11.12 8.13 -4.20
N ALA A 42 -11.31 8.94 -3.16
CA ALA A 42 -11.42 10.39 -3.29
C ALA A 42 -10.08 11.06 -3.67
N ASN A 43 -8.95 10.56 -3.15
CA ASN A 43 -7.67 11.28 -3.22
C ASN A 43 -6.66 10.70 -4.20
N ALA A 44 -6.70 9.40 -4.51
CA ALA A 44 -5.78 8.79 -5.47
C ALA A 44 -6.02 9.35 -6.88
N ALA A 45 -4.93 9.61 -7.62
CA ALA A 45 -5.01 9.93 -9.04
C ALA A 45 -5.74 8.79 -9.76
N PRO A 46 -6.78 9.06 -10.59
CA PRO A 46 -7.67 8.02 -11.13
C PRO A 46 -6.99 7.10 -12.15
N ASP A 47 -6.03 7.64 -12.90
CA ASP A 47 -5.17 6.92 -13.84
C ASP A 47 -3.72 6.86 -13.29
N GLY A 48 -3.61 6.88 -11.96
CA GLY A 48 -2.35 6.98 -11.25
C GLY A 48 -1.60 5.65 -11.22
N THR A 49 -0.27 5.77 -11.15
CA THR A 49 0.61 4.65 -10.79
C THR A 49 0.94 4.72 -9.31
N HIS A 50 0.76 3.59 -8.63
CA HIS A 50 1.02 3.41 -7.20
C HIS A 50 1.97 2.22 -7.02
N TYR A 51 2.59 2.13 -5.85
CA TYR A 51 3.57 1.07 -5.58
C TYR A 51 3.34 0.40 -4.23
N LEU A 52 3.56 -0.91 -4.18
CA LEU A 52 3.54 -1.71 -2.97
C LEU A 52 4.90 -2.36 -2.74
N TRP A 53 5.43 -2.22 -1.53
CA TRP A 53 6.66 -2.87 -1.12
C TRP A 53 6.40 -3.69 0.16
N PRO A 54 6.47 -5.04 0.09
CA PRO A 54 6.39 -5.90 1.27
C PRO A 54 7.56 -5.67 2.24
N THR A 55 7.26 -5.43 3.51
CA THR A 55 8.30 -5.21 4.54
C THR A 55 8.35 -6.31 5.59
N LEU A 56 7.22 -6.94 5.90
CA LEU A 56 7.14 -8.05 6.85
C LEU A 56 5.88 -8.89 6.65
N TRP A 57 5.91 -10.07 7.24
CA TRP A 57 4.74 -10.92 7.40
C TRP A 57 3.96 -10.52 8.65
N ASN A 58 2.65 -10.39 8.52
CA ASN A 58 1.74 -10.03 9.60
C ASN A 58 0.69 -11.11 9.82
N SER A 59 0.31 -11.33 11.08
CA SER A 59 -0.76 -12.25 11.48
C SER A 59 -1.70 -11.56 12.44
N LEU A 60 -3.00 -11.81 12.31
CA LEU A 60 -4.01 -11.31 13.25
C LEU A 60 -4.21 -12.34 14.36
N SER A 61 -3.58 -12.13 15.53
CA SER A 61 -3.69 -13.07 16.66
C SER A 61 -5.13 -13.33 17.12
N HIS A 62 -6.04 -12.40 16.86
CA HIS A 62 -7.46 -12.48 17.21
C HIS A 62 -8.34 -13.09 16.10
N ARG A 63 -7.78 -13.36 14.92
CA ARG A 63 -8.47 -13.95 13.75
C ARG A 63 -7.57 -15.00 13.08
N PRO A 64 -7.38 -16.17 13.72
CA PRO A 64 -6.50 -17.23 13.18
C PRO A 64 -7.04 -17.89 11.90
N ASP A 65 -8.30 -17.63 11.56
CA ASP A 65 -8.94 -18.03 10.31
C ASP A 65 -8.49 -17.20 9.10
N VAL A 66 -7.95 -16.00 9.33
CA VAL A 66 -7.44 -15.14 8.28
C VAL A 66 -5.99 -15.54 7.95
N PRO A 67 -5.65 -15.78 6.66
CA PRO A 67 -4.28 -16.11 6.28
C PRO A 67 -3.27 -15.03 6.68
N ARG A 68 -2.00 -15.44 6.78
CA ARG A 68 -0.88 -14.53 7.03
C ARG A 68 -0.79 -13.52 5.88
N GLN A 69 -0.64 -12.25 6.23
CA GLN A 69 -0.66 -11.12 5.31
C GLN A 69 0.74 -10.58 5.06
N LEU A 70 0.95 -10.00 3.89
CA LEU A 70 2.09 -9.16 3.59
C LEU A 70 1.77 -7.74 4.04
N ARG A 71 2.51 -7.25 5.04
CA ARG A 71 2.44 -5.84 5.41
C ARG A 71 3.29 -5.04 4.44
N CYS A 72 2.64 -4.21 3.64
CA CYS A 72 3.28 -3.43 2.60
C CYS A 72 3.35 -1.95 2.97
N GLU A 73 4.48 -1.31 2.66
CA GLU A 73 4.49 0.13 2.43
C GLU A 73 3.81 0.42 1.10
N LEU A 74 2.90 1.40 1.11
CA LEU A 74 2.09 1.79 -0.03
C LEU A 74 2.42 3.23 -0.41
N LEU A 75 2.93 3.44 -1.62
CA LEU A 75 3.16 4.76 -2.20
C LEU A 75 1.99 5.14 -3.11
N ILE A 76 1.26 6.19 -2.74
CA ILE A 76 0.07 6.64 -3.46
C ILE A 76 0.37 7.94 -4.19
N THR A 77 0.16 7.97 -5.51
CA THR A 77 0.07 9.21 -6.29
C THR A 77 -1.32 9.83 -6.11
N LEU A 78 -1.39 11.06 -5.62
CA LEU A 78 -2.63 11.80 -5.39
C LEU A 78 -3.08 12.53 -6.66
N ARG A 79 -4.38 12.87 -6.72
CA ARG A 79 -4.97 13.66 -7.82
C ARG A 79 -4.25 14.99 -8.08
N ALA A 80 -3.77 15.62 -7.01
CA ALA A 80 -3.03 16.89 -7.08
C ALA A 80 -1.59 16.74 -7.62
N GLY A 81 -1.13 15.51 -7.91
CA GLY A 81 0.24 15.21 -8.34
C GLY A 81 1.22 14.93 -7.19
N ASP A 82 0.80 15.21 -5.96
CA ASP A 82 1.55 14.85 -4.74
C ASP A 82 1.69 13.34 -4.59
N ARG A 83 2.62 12.93 -3.71
CA ARG A 83 2.76 11.54 -3.30
C ARG A 83 2.73 11.45 -1.78
N VAL A 84 2.11 10.38 -1.29
CA VAL A 84 2.05 10.06 0.14
C VAL A 84 2.36 8.59 0.37
N VAL A 85 2.86 8.28 1.57
CA VAL A 85 3.08 6.90 2.02
C VAL A 85 2.01 6.47 3.02
N SER A 86 1.60 5.20 2.94
CA SER A 86 0.72 4.54 3.90
C SER A 86 1.14 3.09 4.09
N TRP A 87 0.34 2.34 4.85
CA TRP A 87 0.51 0.92 5.10
C TRP A 87 -0.76 0.18 4.72
N LEU A 88 -0.58 -0.96 4.07
CA LEU A 88 -1.64 -1.84 3.65
C LEU A 88 -1.21 -3.29 3.86
N ASP A 89 -1.99 -4.04 4.65
CA ASP A 89 -1.88 -5.48 4.73
C ASP A 89 -2.60 -6.12 3.52
N VAL A 90 -1.92 -7.02 2.82
CA VAL A 90 -2.41 -7.68 1.58
C VAL A 90 -2.25 -9.19 1.70
N LEU A 91 -3.21 -9.98 1.22
CA LEU A 91 -3.04 -11.43 1.17
C LEU A 91 -2.04 -11.82 0.06
N PRO A 92 -1.24 -12.89 0.24
CA PRO A 92 -0.29 -13.34 -0.78
C PRO A 92 -0.94 -13.63 -2.15
N GLU A 93 -2.16 -14.14 -2.14
CA GLU A 93 -2.93 -14.45 -3.36
C GLU A 93 -3.33 -13.21 -4.16
N ASP A 94 -3.55 -12.07 -3.49
CA ASP A 94 -3.84 -10.80 -4.14
C ASP A 94 -2.56 -10.07 -4.57
N PHE A 95 -1.45 -10.30 -3.84
CA PHE A 95 -0.16 -9.69 -4.14
C PHE A 95 0.56 -10.36 -5.31
N SER A 96 0.60 -11.69 -5.34
CA SER A 96 1.35 -12.48 -6.33
C SER A 96 1.04 -12.09 -7.78
N PRO A 97 -0.23 -11.96 -8.24
CA PRO A 97 -0.55 -11.64 -9.62
C PRO A 97 -0.26 -10.18 -10.02
N LEU A 98 0.09 -9.30 -9.07
CA LEU A 98 0.36 -7.89 -9.38
C LEU A 98 1.62 -7.76 -10.26
N PRO A 99 1.63 -6.81 -11.20
CA PRO A 99 2.83 -6.51 -11.98
C PRO A 99 3.98 -6.08 -11.06
N ARG A 100 5.17 -6.59 -11.32
CA ARG A 100 6.40 -6.16 -10.63
C ARG A 100 7.07 -5.02 -11.39
N VAL A 101 7.74 -4.14 -10.67
CA VAL A 101 8.69 -3.19 -11.24
C VAL A 101 9.82 -3.98 -11.92
N THR A 102 10.06 -3.72 -13.21
CA THR A 102 11.05 -4.46 -14.00
C THR A 102 12.37 -3.72 -14.13
N SER A 103 12.38 -2.39 -13.94
CA SER A 103 13.60 -1.58 -13.99
C SER A 103 14.20 -1.38 -12.61
N ARG A 104 15.52 -1.59 -12.49
CA ARG A 104 16.28 -1.28 -11.27
C ARG A 104 16.22 0.20 -10.92
N GLU A 105 16.26 1.09 -11.92
CA GLU A 105 16.18 2.53 -11.72
C GLU A 105 14.85 2.93 -11.07
N GLU A 106 13.75 2.38 -11.59
CA GLU A 106 12.42 2.61 -11.04
C GLU A 106 12.32 2.07 -9.61
N GLY A 107 12.81 0.86 -9.35
CA GLY A 107 12.83 0.30 -7.99
C GLY A 107 13.62 1.17 -6.99
N MET A 108 14.78 1.69 -7.40
CA MET A 108 15.56 2.62 -6.57
C MET A 108 14.81 3.93 -6.31
N LYS A 109 14.14 4.49 -7.33
CA LYS A 109 13.35 5.71 -7.21
C LYS A 109 12.18 5.52 -6.25
N VAL A 110 11.46 4.40 -6.34
CA VAL A 110 10.37 4.07 -5.42
C VAL A 110 10.89 3.96 -3.98
N GLY A 111 12.01 3.28 -3.75
CA GLY A 111 12.61 3.20 -2.42
C GLY A 111 13.02 4.54 -1.82
N GLN A 112 13.56 5.44 -2.65
CA GLN A 112 13.85 6.80 -2.20
C GLN A 112 12.58 7.59 -1.86
N LEU A 113 11.50 7.40 -2.62
CA LEU A 113 10.23 8.08 -2.37
C LEU A 113 9.59 7.61 -1.06
N LEU A 114 9.55 6.30 -0.81
CA LEU A 114 8.97 5.72 0.42
C LEU A 114 9.58 6.31 1.69
N GLY A 115 10.89 6.59 1.69
CA GLY A 115 11.58 7.20 2.83
C GLY A 115 11.54 8.74 2.91
N ARG A 116 10.92 9.43 1.94
CA ARG A 116 10.96 10.90 1.83
C ARG A 116 9.61 11.59 1.79
N VAL A 117 8.60 10.95 1.20
CA VAL A 117 7.27 11.56 1.07
C VAL A 117 6.54 11.54 2.42
N PRO A 118 5.66 12.52 2.70
CA PRO A 118 4.89 12.51 3.95
C PRO A 118 3.97 11.29 4.01
N SER A 119 3.67 10.83 5.21
CA SER A 119 2.59 9.87 5.40
C SER A 119 1.25 10.51 5.03
N ALA A 120 0.29 9.70 4.60
CA ALA A 120 -1.06 10.18 4.29
C ALA A 120 -1.71 10.91 5.50
N ARG A 121 -1.37 10.50 6.73
CA ARG A 121 -1.78 11.18 7.96
C ARG A 121 -1.15 12.57 8.09
N GLU A 122 0.15 12.71 7.86
CA GLU A 122 0.82 14.02 7.90
C GLU A 122 0.33 14.94 6.79
N TRP A 123 0.07 14.40 5.60
CA TRP A 123 -0.53 15.16 4.50
C TRP A 123 -1.92 15.68 4.87
N LEU A 124 -2.78 14.83 5.45
CA LEU A 124 -4.11 15.21 5.93
C LEU A 124 -4.07 16.34 6.97
N LEU A 125 -3.10 16.31 7.89
CA LEU A 125 -2.92 17.36 8.88
C LEU A 125 -2.58 18.70 8.22
N ARG A 126 -1.66 18.69 7.24
CA ARG A 126 -1.24 19.91 6.51
C ARG A 126 -2.35 20.51 5.67
N GLU A 127 -3.14 19.68 4.97
CA GLU A 127 -4.29 20.14 4.18
C GLU A 127 -5.40 20.74 5.06
N GLY A 128 -5.54 20.22 6.30
CA GLY A 128 -6.44 20.79 7.30
C GLY A 128 -5.98 22.15 7.83
N GLU A 129 -4.67 22.34 7.99
CA GLU A 129 -4.06 23.60 8.45
C GLU A 129 -4.10 24.72 7.39
N GLY A 130 -4.11 24.37 6.09
CA GLY A 130 -4.21 25.33 4.98
C GLY A 130 -5.62 25.87 4.68
N ARG A 131 -6.64 25.49 5.47
CA ARG A 131 -8.05 25.90 5.28
C ARG A 131 -8.60 26.84 6.37
N LEU A 132 -7.74 27.49 7.17
CA LEU A 132 -8.13 28.49 8.17
C LEU A 132 -7.88 29.93 7.68
#